data_AF-A0A2V7IA33-F1
#
_entry.id   AF-A0A2V7IA33-F1
#
_cell.length_a   1.000
_cell.length_b   1.000
_cell.length_c   1.000
_cell.angle_alpha   90.00
_cell.angle_beta   90.00
_cell.angle_gamma   90.00
#
_symmetry.space_group_name_H-M   'P 1'
#
loop_
_entity.id
_entity.type
_entity.pdbx_description
1 polymer ?
#
loop_
_entity_poly.entity_id
_entity_poly.type
_entity_poly.pdbx_seq_one_letter_code
_entity_poly.pdbx_strand_id
1 'polypeptide(L)'
;ENVITRKNAPQIKAKIICEGANGPTTAAADEILEKKGVFVIPDILANAGGVTVSYFEWVQDRGGYFWDEDTVNRRLESIMVRAFNEVAVTTEKYKVNTRIASYIVAVDRVAAMHRLRGMYA
;
A
#
# COMPACT_ATOMS: atom_id res chain seq x y z
N GLU A 1 -1.33 -0.51 -16.69
CA GLU A 1 -0.67 -1.65 -16.01
C GLU A 1 0.52 -2.13 -16.85
N ASN A 2 1.47 -2.86 -16.25
CA ASN A 2 2.59 -3.56 -16.91
C ASN A 2 3.51 -2.68 -17.80
N VAL A 3 3.77 -1.44 -17.40
CA VAL A 3 4.65 -0.51 -18.12
C VAL A 3 6.12 -0.69 -17.72
N ILE A 4 6.40 -1.06 -16.47
CA ILE A 4 7.72 -1.45 -16.01
C ILE A 4 7.83 -2.97 -16.14
N THR A 5 8.71 -3.41 -17.02
CA THR A 5 8.86 -4.82 -17.41
C THR A 5 10.32 -5.23 -17.38
N ARG A 6 10.60 -6.53 -17.58
CA ARG A 6 11.96 -7.07 -17.73
C ARG A 6 12.81 -6.31 -18.76
N LYS A 7 12.19 -5.70 -19.77
CA LYS A 7 12.87 -4.99 -20.86
C LYS A 7 13.47 -3.65 -20.42
N ASN A 8 12.79 -2.90 -19.54
CA ASN A 8 13.19 -1.54 -19.16
C ASN A 8 13.62 -1.41 -17.69
N ALA A 9 13.27 -2.34 -16.80
CA ALA A 9 13.70 -2.34 -15.40
C ALA A 9 15.24 -2.22 -15.20
N PRO A 10 16.10 -2.85 -16.04
CA PRO A 10 17.54 -2.65 -15.94
C PRO A 10 17.99 -1.20 -16.19
N GLN A 11 17.23 -0.42 -16.94
CA GLN A 11 17.57 0.96 -17.32
C GLN A 11 17.10 2.00 -16.29
N ILE A 12 16.24 1.62 -15.34
CA ILE A 12 15.73 2.53 -14.32
C ILE A 12 16.86 3.00 -13.40
N LYS A 13 17.01 4.31 -13.23
CA LYS A 13 18.02 4.96 -12.37
C LYS A 13 17.46 5.47 -11.05
N ALA A 14 16.13 5.42 -10.87
CA ALA A 14 15.47 5.89 -9.68
C ALA A 14 15.86 5.04 -8.46
N LYS A 15 16.02 5.68 -7.31
CA LYS A 15 16.24 4.99 -6.02
C LYS A 15 14.95 4.51 -5.38
N ILE A 16 13.85 5.21 -5.67
CA ILE A 16 12.51 4.93 -5.17
C ILE A 16 11.54 4.94 -6.34
N ILE A 17 10.60 3.99 -6.35
CA ILE A 17 9.45 3.95 -7.26
C ILE A 17 8.18 3.98 -6.41
N CYS A 18 7.25 4.87 -6.70
CA CYS A 18 5.95 4.94 -6.04
C CYS A 18 4.85 4.63 -7.06
N GLU A 19 4.12 3.53 -6.87
CA GLU A 19 3.16 3.02 -7.85
C GLU A 19 1.78 3.70 -7.73
N GLY A 20 1.60 4.82 -8.43
CA GLY A 20 0.29 5.50 -8.45
C GLY A 20 -0.79 4.75 -9.26
N ALA A 21 -0.39 4.00 -10.28
CA ALA A 21 -1.31 3.16 -11.07
C ALA A 21 -1.46 1.77 -10.44
N ASN A 22 -2.49 1.02 -10.84
CA ASN A 22 -2.62 -0.40 -10.50
C ASN A 22 -1.68 -1.24 -11.36
N GLY A 23 -0.97 -2.18 -10.73
CA GLY A 23 -0.04 -3.12 -11.35
C GLY A 23 0.87 -2.54 -12.43
N PRO A 24 1.60 -1.42 -12.20
CA PRO A 24 2.43 -0.83 -13.25
C PRO A 24 3.71 -1.63 -13.49
N THR A 25 4.14 -2.45 -12.52
CA THR A 25 5.37 -3.24 -12.55
C THR A 25 5.07 -4.73 -12.61
N THR A 26 5.70 -5.45 -13.53
CA THR A 26 5.55 -6.91 -13.62
C THR A 26 6.39 -7.62 -12.55
N ALA A 27 6.01 -8.84 -12.15
CA ALA A 27 6.79 -9.65 -11.20
C ALA A 27 8.26 -9.83 -11.63
N ALA A 28 8.51 -10.05 -12.93
CA ALA A 28 9.87 -10.17 -13.46
C ALA A 28 10.67 -8.85 -13.37
N ALA A 29 10.00 -7.69 -13.38
CA ALA A 29 10.64 -6.40 -13.18
C ALA A 29 10.91 -6.13 -11.69
N ASP A 30 10.00 -6.51 -10.79
CA ASP A 30 10.18 -6.39 -9.34
C ASP A 30 11.47 -7.09 -8.89
N GLU A 31 11.74 -8.31 -9.34
CA GLU A 31 12.98 -9.03 -9.01
C GLU A 31 14.24 -8.28 -9.45
N ILE A 32 14.18 -7.59 -10.60
CA ILE A 32 15.31 -6.81 -11.12
C ILE A 32 15.51 -5.54 -10.29
N LEU A 33 14.42 -4.87 -9.93
CA LEU A 33 14.44 -3.65 -9.11
C LEU A 33 14.94 -3.95 -7.70
N GLU A 34 14.49 -5.05 -7.10
CA GLU A 34 14.95 -5.54 -5.80
C GLU A 34 16.46 -5.83 -5.80
N LYS A 35 16.95 -6.58 -6.80
CA LYS A 35 18.40 -6.84 -6.95
C LYS A 35 19.23 -5.58 -7.17
N LYS A 36 18.63 -4.53 -7.76
CA LYS A 36 19.27 -3.22 -7.94
C LYS A 36 19.20 -2.33 -6.70
N GLY A 37 18.53 -2.76 -5.63
CA GLY A 37 18.32 -1.95 -4.43
C GLY A 37 17.37 -0.76 -4.65
N VAL A 38 16.47 -0.85 -5.63
CA VAL A 38 15.43 0.16 -5.82
C VAL A 38 14.29 -0.11 -4.84
N PHE A 39 13.94 0.89 -4.03
CA PHE A 39 12.85 0.77 -3.09
C PHE A 39 11.50 1.02 -3.78
N VAL A 40 10.66 -0.01 -3.88
CA VAL A 40 9.34 0.09 -4.52
C VAL A 40 8.27 0.27 -3.44
N ILE A 41 7.45 1.31 -3.55
CA ILE A 41 6.23 1.48 -2.75
C ILE A 41 5.08 0.89 -3.60
N PRO A 42 4.54 -0.27 -3.21
CA PRO A 42 3.60 -1.01 -4.04
C PRO A 42 2.26 -0.29 -4.14
N ASP A 43 1.59 -0.47 -5.28
CA ASP A 43 0.29 0.11 -5.62
C ASP A 43 -0.77 0.01 -4.51
N ILE A 44 -0.94 -1.18 -3.91
CA ILE A 44 -1.89 -1.44 -2.81
C ILE A 44 -1.73 -0.46 -1.63
N LEU A 45 -0.54 0.10 -1.44
CA LEU A 45 -0.25 1.13 -0.45
C LEU A 45 -0.22 2.52 -1.09
N ALA A 46 0.56 2.70 -2.16
CA ALA A 46 0.85 4.00 -2.77
C ALA A 46 -0.40 4.72 -3.29
N ASN A 47 -1.37 3.98 -3.84
CA ASN A 47 -2.57 4.54 -4.44
C ASN A 47 -3.82 4.49 -3.51
N ALA A 48 -3.64 4.05 -2.27
CA ALA A 48 -4.73 3.87 -1.29
C ALA A 48 -5.34 5.19 -0.78
N GLY A 49 -4.83 6.35 -1.21
CA GLY A 49 -5.36 7.64 -0.79
C GLY A 49 -6.82 7.84 -1.21
N GLY A 50 -7.18 7.44 -2.44
CA GLY A 50 -8.55 7.56 -2.93
C GLY A 50 -9.56 6.78 -2.07
N VAL A 51 -9.29 5.48 -1.83
CA VAL A 51 -10.16 4.65 -0.98
C VAL A 51 -10.21 5.13 0.47
N THR A 52 -9.11 5.70 0.98
CA THR A 52 -9.06 6.27 2.33
C THR A 52 -9.96 7.50 2.45
N VAL A 53 -9.96 8.38 1.45
CA VAL A 53 -10.83 9.57 1.45
C VAL A 53 -12.29 9.18 1.18
N SER A 54 -12.58 8.14 0.38
CA SER A 54 -13.94 7.58 0.27
C SER A 54 -14.44 7.01 1.60
N TYR A 55 -13.55 6.44 2.43
CA TYR A 55 -13.93 6.07 3.80
C TYR A 55 -14.28 7.31 4.65
N PHE A 56 -13.54 8.40 4.51
CA PHE A 56 -13.87 9.66 5.20
C PHE A 56 -15.21 10.24 4.76
N GLU A 57 -15.52 10.20 3.46
CA GLU A 57 -16.82 10.58 2.92
C GLU A 57 -17.94 9.80 3.63
N TRP A 58 -17.84 8.47 3.68
CA TRP A 58 -18.81 7.63 4.39
C TRP A 58 -18.95 7.98 5.88
N VAL A 59 -17.85 8.31 6.57
CA VAL A 59 -17.91 8.74 7.98
C VAL A 59 -18.63 10.08 8.12
N GLN A 60 -18.35 11.04 7.25
CA GLN A 60 -18.95 12.38 7.28
C GLN A 60 -20.45 12.32 6.96
N ASP A 61 -20.85 11.51 5.97
CA ASP A 61 -22.25 11.31 5.59
C ASP A 61 -23.09 10.76 6.74
N ARG A 62 -22.54 9.80 7.50
CA ARG A 62 -23.22 9.25 8.69
C ARG A 62 -23.41 10.27 9.81
N GLY A 63 -22.54 11.26 9.88
CA GLY A 63 -22.59 12.31 10.89
C GLY A 63 -23.30 13.59 10.44
N GLY A 64 -23.55 13.77 9.14
CA GLY A 64 -24.04 15.03 8.57
C GLY A 64 -23.07 16.21 8.80
N TYR A 65 -21.79 15.94 8.99
CA TYR A 65 -20.77 16.95 9.33
C TYR A 65 -19.53 16.77 8.45
N PHE A 66 -19.30 17.75 7.58
CA PHE A 66 -18.21 17.75 6.61
C PHE A 66 -16.99 18.48 7.17
N TRP A 67 -15.82 17.93 6.89
CA TRP A 67 -14.52 18.48 7.30
C TRP A 67 -13.96 19.39 6.22
N ASP A 68 -13.16 20.38 6.63
CA ASP A 68 -12.33 21.15 5.71
C ASP A 68 -11.22 20.27 5.08
N GLU A 69 -10.69 20.76 3.96
CA GLU A 69 -9.63 20.10 3.19
C GLU A 69 -8.39 19.80 4.05
N ASP A 70 -7.96 20.74 4.90
CA ASP A 70 -6.80 20.55 5.78
C ASP A 70 -7.00 19.40 6.77
N THR A 71 -8.21 19.24 7.28
CA THR A 71 -8.58 18.16 8.19
C THR A 71 -8.62 16.82 7.46
N VAL A 72 -9.15 16.79 6.23
CA VAL A 72 -9.10 15.59 5.37
C VAL A 72 -7.66 15.19 5.08
N ASN A 73 -6.82 16.14 4.66
CA ASN A 73 -5.43 15.90 4.29
C ASN A 73 -4.58 15.44 5.48
N ARG A 74 -4.70 16.06 6.65
CA ARG A 74 -3.99 15.62 7.87
C ARG A 74 -4.39 14.22 8.30
N ARG A 75 -5.68 13.87 8.22
CA ARG A 75 -6.17 12.52 8.55
C ARG A 75 -5.67 11.51 7.52
N LEU A 76 -5.69 11.85 6.23
CA LEU A 76 -5.16 11.02 5.17
C LEU A 76 -3.68 10.71 5.40
N GLU A 77 -2.87 11.74 5.63
CA GLU A 77 -1.44 11.59 5.91
C GLU A 77 -1.19 10.66 7.10
N SER A 78 -1.91 10.86 8.21
CA SER A 78 -1.78 10.01 9.40
C SER A 78 -2.05 8.53 9.10
N ILE A 79 -3.08 8.23 8.30
CA ILE A 79 -3.40 6.85 7.91
C ILE A 79 -2.32 6.27 7.00
N MET A 80 -1.92 7.02 5.96
CA MET A 80 -0.95 6.56 4.96
C MET A 80 0.43 6.33 5.57
N VAL A 81 0.92 7.24 6.42
CA VAL A 81 2.20 7.12 7.12
C VAL A 81 2.20 5.91 8.05
N ARG A 82 1.12 5.70 8.81
CA ARG A 82 0.98 4.53 9.68
C ARG A 82 0.99 3.23 8.87
N ALA A 83 0.24 3.17 7.76
CA ALA A 83 0.22 1.99 6.90
C ALA A 83 1.59 1.70 6.29
N PHE A 84 2.31 2.74 5.84
CA PHE A 84 3.68 2.61 5.35
C PHE A 84 4.64 2.07 6.42
N ASN A 85 4.59 2.62 7.64
CA ASN A 85 5.45 2.18 8.73
C ASN A 85 5.21 0.71 9.10
N GLU A 86 3.94 0.26 9.10
CA GLU A 86 3.62 -1.15 9.35
C GLU A 86 4.21 -2.07 8.27
N VAL A 87 4.09 -1.70 6.99
CA VAL A 87 4.70 -2.44 5.88
C VAL A 87 6.23 -2.45 5.98
N ALA A 88 6.85 -1.32 6.37
CA ALA A 88 8.30 -1.24 6.57
C ALA A 88 8.77 -2.18 7.69
N VAL A 89 8.08 -2.19 8.83
CA VAL A 89 8.36 -3.11 9.94
C VAL A 89 8.17 -4.57 9.51
N THR A 90 7.10 -4.89 8.76
CA THR A 90 6.85 -6.24 8.24
C THR A 90 7.93 -6.69 7.25
N THR A 91 8.39 -5.77 6.40
CA THR A 91 9.50 -6.00 5.45
C THR A 91 10.76 -6.46 6.19
N GLU A 92 11.17 -5.72 7.23
CA GLU A 92 12.33 -6.08 8.05
C GLU A 92 12.13 -7.39 8.83
N LYS A 93 10.94 -7.57 9.41
CA LYS A 93 10.60 -8.76 10.21
C LYS A 93 10.68 -10.06 9.41
N TYR A 94 10.14 -10.08 8.20
CA TYR A 94 10.07 -11.29 7.37
C TYR A 94 11.16 -11.36 6.31
N LYS A 95 11.97 -10.31 6.15
CA LYS A 95 13.05 -10.21 5.13
C LYS A 95 12.53 -10.45 3.71
N VAL A 96 11.40 -9.80 3.39
CA VAL A 96 10.74 -9.87 2.08
C VAL A 96 10.61 -8.47 1.50
N ASN A 97 10.41 -8.34 0.19
CA ASN A 97 10.15 -7.03 -0.40
C ASN A 97 8.83 -6.42 0.10
N THR A 98 8.72 -5.10 -0.07
CA THR A 98 7.59 -4.27 0.37
C THR A 98 6.24 -4.71 -0.22
N ARG A 99 6.23 -5.26 -1.44
CA ARG A 99 4.99 -5.78 -2.05
C ARG A 99 4.49 -7.01 -1.30
N ILE A 100 5.36 -7.99 -1.06
CA ILE A 100 5.01 -9.18 -0.27
C ILE A 100 4.64 -8.76 1.17
N ALA A 101 5.39 -7.85 1.79
CA ALA A 101 5.08 -7.35 3.12
C ALA A 101 3.69 -6.69 3.19
N SER A 102 3.30 -5.94 2.17
CA SER A 102 1.95 -5.33 2.09
C SER A 102 0.85 -6.39 2.07
N TYR A 103 1.05 -7.47 1.31
CA TYR A 103 0.11 -8.60 1.31
C TYR A 103 0.08 -9.33 2.65
N ILE A 104 1.22 -9.51 3.32
CA ILE A 104 1.29 -10.11 4.66
C ILE A 104 0.44 -9.29 5.63
N VAL A 105 0.63 -7.97 5.68
CA VAL A 105 -0.16 -7.07 6.55
C VAL A 105 -1.65 -7.18 6.25
N ALA A 106 -2.03 -7.14 4.97
CA ALA A 106 -3.44 -7.22 4.57
C ALA A 106 -4.09 -8.55 4.98
N VAL A 107 -3.44 -9.67 4.67
CA VAL A 107 -3.95 -11.01 4.98
C VAL A 107 -3.99 -11.26 6.48
N ASP A 108 -2.95 -10.85 7.23
CA ASP A 108 -2.90 -11.06 8.68
C ASP A 108 -4.03 -10.32 9.40
N ARG A 109 -4.32 -9.07 9.01
CA ARG A 109 -5.45 -8.29 9.56
C ARG A 109 -6.80 -8.98 9.32
N VAL A 110 -7.05 -9.44 8.09
CA VAL A 110 -8.30 -10.14 7.75
C VAL A 110 -8.40 -11.47 8.51
N ALA A 111 -7.32 -12.25 8.54
CA ALA A 111 -7.27 -13.53 9.24
C ALA A 111 -7.40 -13.38 10.76
N ALA A 112 -6.83 -12.33 11.36
CA ALA A 112 -6.98 -12.01 12.77
C ALA A 112 -8.45 -11.71 13.10
N MET A 113 -9.12 -10.87 12.31
CA MET A 113 -10.53 -10.56 12.52
C MET A 113 -11.44 -11.78 12.30
N HIS A 114 -11.15 -12.61 11.31
CA HIS A 114 -11.89 -13.85 11.09
C HIS A 114 -11.75 -14.82 12.28
N ARG A 115 -10.53 -14.99 12.81
CA ARG A 115 -10.28 -15.81 14.00
C ARG A 115 -11.00 -15.28 15.25
N LEU A 116 -11.02 -13.96 15.45
CA LEU A 116 -11.68 -13.33 16.59
C LEU A 116 -13.21 -13.46 16.54
N ARG A 117 -13.81 -13.31 15.35
CA ARG A 117 -15.27 -13.45 15.18
C ARG A 117 -15.73 -14.90 15.27
N GLY A 118 -14.81 -15.85 15.06
CA GLY A 118 -15.13 -17.27 14.95
C GLY A 118 -15.93 -17.58 13.69
N MET A 119 -16.22 -18.87 13.50
CA MET A 119 -17.15 -19.31 12.46
C MET A 119 -18.52 -19.52 13.08
N TYR A 120 -19.50 -18.76 12.61
CA TYR A 120 -20.90 -18.91 12.99
C TYR A 120 -21.72 -19.04 11.70
N ALA A 121 -22.65 -20.00 11.68
CA ALA A 121 -23.47 -20.35 10.51
C ALA A 121 -24.69 -19.43 10.35
#